data_AF-A0A1E2RWT2-F1
#
_entry.id   AF-A0A1E2RWT2-F1
#
_cell.length_a   1.000
_cell.length_b   1.000
_cell.length_c   1.000
_cell.angle_alpha   90.00
_cell.angle_beta   90.00
_cell.angle_gamma   90.00
#
_symmetry.space_group_name_H-M   'P 1'
#
loop_
_entity.id
_entity.type
_entity.pdbx_description
1 polymer ?
#
loop_
_entity_poly.entity_id
_entity_poly.type
_entity_poly.pdbx_seq_one_letter_code
_entity_poly.pdbx_strand_id
1 'polypeptide(L)'
;MSKQSPKTRPSHRISFARIIGTDEKGNERLGSAREIGSVWPRKNGGGSIIRLDFVPIELTQHQGVLFLSEVADKSGDEEGFAS
;
A
#
# COMPACT_ATOMS: atom_id res chain seq x y z
N MET A 1 21.95 18.58 21.70
CA MET A 1 20.94 18.75 20.64
C MET A 1 20.79 17.44 19.88
N SER A 2 19.69 16.71 20.04
CA SER A 2 19.44 15.47 19.29
C SER A 2 18.86 15.82 17.91
N LYS A 3 19.59 15.54 16.83
CA LYS A 3 19.06 15.63 15.46
C LYS A 3 18.00 14.54 15.29
N GLN A 4 16.71 14.91 15.35
CA GLN A 4 15.63 14.00 14.97
C GLN A 4 15.81 13.64 13.49
N SER A 5 16.05 12.37 13.21
CA SER A 5 16.09 11.88 11.83
C SER A 5 14.70 12.02 11.20
N PRO A 6 14.57 12.45 9.94
CA PRO A 6 13.27 12.55 9.29
C PRO A 6 12.61 11.17 9.31
N LYS A 7 11.44 11.07 9.93
CA LYS A 7 10.61 9.85 9.89
C LYS A 7 10.18 9.64 8.45
N THR A 8 10.85 8.74 7.75
CA THR A 8 10.39 8.27 6.45
C THR A 8 9.02 7.62 6.65
N ARG A 9 8.05 7.99 5.81
CA ARG A 9 6.72 7.38 5.75
C ARG A 9 6.65 6.49 4.50
N PRO A 10 5.76 5.48 4.48
CA PRO A 10 5.49 4.75 3.26
C PRO A 10 4.83 5.67 2.23
N SER A 11 5.14 5.48 0.95
CA SER A 11 4.52 6.23 -0.15
C SER A 11 3.16 5.63 -0.52
N HIS A 12 2.99 4.32 -0.38
CA HIS A 12 1.73 3.63 -0.69
C HIS A 12 1.40 2.57 0.36
N ARG A 13 0.10 2.29 0.51
CA ARG A 13 -0.42 1.05 1.12
C ARG A 13 -0.62 0.00 0.04
N ILE A 14 -0.43 -1.25 0.42
CA ILE A 14 -0.62 -2.41 -0.45
C ILE A 14 -1.81 -3.20 0.07
N SER A 15 -2.81 -3.39 -0.77
CA SER A 15 -3.92 -4.30 -0.48
C SER A 15 -3.94 -5.47 -1.45
N PHE A 16 -4.41 -6.62 -1.00
CA PHE A 16 -4.58 -7.81 -1.83
C PHE A 16 -6.05 -8.21 -1.90
N ALA A 17 -6.52 -8.57 -3.10
CA ALA A 17 -7.80 -9.22 -3.31
C ALA A 17 -7.59 -10.52 -4.09
N ARG A 18 -8.17 -11.62 -3.58
CA ARG A 18 -8.20 -12.89 -4.30
C ARG A 18 -9.16 -12.81 -5.49
N ILE A 19 -8.88 -13.55 -6.54
CA ILE A 19 -9.84 -13.79 -7.62
C ILE A 19 -10.84 -14.84 -7.11
N ILE A 20 -12.14 -14.54 -7.20
CA ILE A 20 -13.24 -15.41 -6.73
C ILE A 20 -14.05 -16.02 -7.88
N GLY A 21 -13.70 -15.71 -9.12
CA GLY A 21 -14.35 -16.22 -10.31
C GLY A 21 -14.17 -15.27 -11.49
N THR A 22 -15.01 -15.47 -12.49
CA THR A 22 -15.01 -14.68 -13.73
C THR A 22 -16.45 -14.28 -14.03
N ASP A 23 -16.67 -13.08 -14.58
CA ASP A 23 -17.99 -12.64 -15.04
C ASP A 23 -18.33 -13.21 -16.42
N GLU A 24 -19.55 -12.94 -16.90
CA GLU A 24 -20.05 -13.42 -18.21
C GLU A 24 -19.24 -12.89 -19.41
N LYS A 25 -18.42 -11.86 -19.21
CA LYS A 25 -17.58 -11.24 -20.24
C LYS A 25 -16.12 -11.71 -20.17
N GLY A 26 -15.79 -12.62 -19.26
CA GLY A 26 -14.43 -13.12 -19.09
C GLY A 26 -13.55 -12.28 -18.16
N ASN A 27 -14.09 -11.27 -17.47
CA ASN A 27 -13.30 -10.46 -16.54
C ASN A 27 -13.20 -11.12 -15.17
N GLU A 28 -12.02 -11.01 -14.54
CA GLU A 28 -11.80 -11.50 -13.19
C GLU A 28 -12.71 -10.77 -12.18
N ARG A 29 -13.41 -11.55 -11.35
CA ARG A 29 -14.16 -11.05 -10.20
C ARG A 29 -13.27 -11.15 -8.98
N LEU A 30 -13.09 -10.03 -8.29
CA LEU A 30 -12.26 -9.94 -7.10
C LEU A 30 -13.10 -10.04 -5.83
N GLY A 31 -12.55 -10.68 -4.81
CA GLY A 31 -13.08 -10.64 -3.45
C GLY A 31 -12.77 -9.30 -2.76
N SER A 32 -13.11 -9.20 -1.47
CA SER A 32 -12.76 -8.02 -0.68
C SER A 32 -11.24 -7.85 -0.59
N ALA A 33 -10.77 -6.63 -0.88
CA ALA A 33 -9.37 -6.27 -0.70
C ALA A 33 -9.05 -6.07 0.79
N ARG A 34 -7.88 -6.53 1.21
CA ARG A 34 -7.35 -6.31 2.57
C ARG A 34 -5.94 -5.74 2.48
N GLU A 35 -5.63 -4.77 3.33
CA GLU A 35 -4.27 -4.24 3.44
C GLU A 35 -3.33 -5.33 3.97
N ILE A 36 -2.20 -5.53 3.29
CA ILE A 36 -1.20 -6.55 3.62
C ILE A 36 0.23 -6.00 3.69
N GLY A 37 0.42 -4.70 3.48
CA GLY A 37 1.75 -4.11 3.51
C GLY A 37 1.82 -2.68 3.01
N SER A 38 3.02 -2.24 2.69
CA SER A 38 3.28 -0.87 2.26
C SER A 38 4.50 -0.77 1.35
N VAL A 39 4.53 0.30 0.54
CA VAL A 39 5.65 0.66 -0.32
C VAL A 39 6.44 1.78 0.35
N TRP A 40 7.76 1.62 0.39
CA TRP A 40 8.68 2.56 1.03
C TRP A 40 9.65 3.13 0.00
N PRO A 41 9.88 4.46 -0.01
CA PRO A 41 10.88 5.03 -0.88
C PRO A 41 12.28 4.56 -0.46
N ARG A 42 13.14 4.30 -1.44
CA ARG A 42 14.56 4.05 -1.18
C ARG A 42 15.27 5.35 -0.86
N LYS A 43 16.24 5.29 0.06
CA LYS A 43 17.11 6.44 0.37
C LYS A 43 17.94 6.87 -0.85
N ASN A 44 18.44 5.90 -1.61
CA ASN A 44 19.32 6.12 -2.76
C ASN A 44 18.91 5.22 -3.94
N GLY A 45 19.04 5.75 -5.16
CA GLY A 45 18.75 5.04 -6.43
C GLY A 45 17.26 4.97 -6.80
N GLY A 46 16.96 4.40 -7.97
CA GLY A 46 15.59 4.28 -8.47
C GLY A 46 14.78 3.15 -7.82
N GLY A 47 13.45 3.29 -7.86
CA GLY A 47 12.49 2.28 -7.38
C GLY A 47 12.10 2.42 -5.90
N SER A 48 11.24 1.50 -5.44
CA SER A 48 10.71 1.46 -4.07
C SER A 48 10.78 0.05 -3.48
N ILE A 49 10.69 -0.04 -2.15
CA ILE A 49 10.71 -1.30 -1.41
C ILE A 49 9.27 -1.68 -1.06
N ILE A 50 8.81 -2.84 -1.49
CA ILE A 50 7.58 -3.45 -0.98
C ILE A 50 7.90 -4.19 0.32
N ARG A 51 7.16 -3.87 1.37
CA ARG A 51 7.21 -4.57 2.65
C ARG A 51 5.82 -5.13 2.95
N LEU A 52 5.70 -6.45 2.91
CA LEU A 52 4.48 -7.17 3.25
C LEU A 52 4.53 -7.58 4.73
N ASP A 53 3.47 -7.25 5.46
CA ASP A 53 3.28 -7.66 6.85
C ASP A 53 2.70 -9.09 6.91
N PHE A 54 1.95 -9.48 5.88
CA PHE A 54 1.44 -10.83 5.68
C PHE A 54 1.46 -11.18 4.18
N VAL A 55 1.75 -12.45 3.86
CA VAL A 55 1.75 -12.95 2.48
C VAL A 55 0.62 -13.96 2.33
N PRO A 56 -0.49 -13.61 1.63
CA PRO A 56 -1.58 -14.55 1.35
C PRO A 56 -1.08 -15.72 0.50
N ILE A 57 -1.54 -16.95 0.79
CA ILE A 57 -1.15 -18.13 -0.01
C ILE A 57 -1.62 -17.98 -1.46
N GLU A 58 -2.78 -17.35 -1.67
CA GLU A 58 -3.35 -17.09 -2.99
C GLU A 58 -2.46 -16.16 -3.83
N LEU A 59 -1.74 -15.23 -3.18
CA LEU A 59 -0.76 -14.39 -3.87
C LEU A 59 0.40 -15.24 -4.43
N THR A 60 0.85 -16.24 -3.67
CA THR A 60 1.91 -17.17 -4.12
C THR A 60 1.46 -18.11 -5.24
N GLN A 61 0.14 -18.28 -5.40
CA GLN A 61 -0.47 -19.10 -6.44
C GLN A 61 -0.94 -18.28 -7.65
N HIS A 62 -0.63 -16.98 -7.70
CA HIS A 62 -1.10 -16.06 -8.73
C HIS A 62 -2.65 -15.97 -8.82
N GLN A 63 -3.36 -16.21 -7.72
CA GLN A 63 -4.83 -16.20 -7.63
C GLN A 63 -5.37 -14.90 -7.01
N GLY A 64 -4.81 -13.77 -7.39
CA GLY A 64 -5.24 -12.48 -6.88
C GLY A 64 -4.40 -11.34 -7.42
N VAL A 65 -4.79 -10.12 -7.03
CA VAL A 65 -4.17 -8.88 -7.48
C VAL A 65 -3.78 -8.01 -6.31
N LEU A 66 -2.76 -7.17 -6.54
CA LEU A 66 -2.30 -6.17 -5.58
C LEU A 66 -2.80 -4.78 -6.01
N PHE A 67 -3.35 -4.05 -5.06
CA PHE A 67 -3.69 -2.65 -5.18
C PHE A 67 -2.65 -1.81 -4.47
N LEU A 68 -2.23 -0.72 -5.12
CA LEU A 68 -1.41 0.32 -4.51
C LEU A 68 -2.29 1.55 -4.30
N SER A 69 -2.30 2.07 -3.08
CA SER A 69 -3.02 3.30 -2.73
C SER A 69 -2.04 4.30 -2.14
N GLU A 70 -2.00 5.51 -2.68
CA GLU A 70 -1.14 6.57 -2.15
C GLU A 70 -1.46 6.85 -0.69
N VAL A 71 -0.41 7.03 0.12
CA VAL A 71 -0.57 7.55 1.48
C VAL A 71 -0.68 9.06 1.34
N ALA A 72 -1.82 9.63 1.75
CA ALA A 72 -2.00 11.08 1.72
C ALA A 72 -0.86 11.76 2.51
N ASP A 73 -0.12 12.63 1.83
CA ASP A 73 0.85 13.49 2.49
C ASP A 73 0.08 14.48 3.37
N LYS A 74 0.15 14.29 4.68
CA LYS A 74 -0.16 15.35 5.64
C LYS A 74 0.92 16.44 5.57
N SER A 75 1.01 17.13 4.44
CA SER A 75 1.62 18.46 4.32
C SER A 75 0.49 19.47 4.20
N GLY A 76 -0.22 19.66 5.31
CA GLY A 76 -1.39 20.55 5.38
C GLY A 76 -2.04 20.61 6.76
N ASP A 77 -1.35 20.21 7.83
CA ASP A 77 -1.78 20.47 9.20
C ASP A 77 -1.17 21.83 9.63
N GLU A 78 -1.59 22.93 8.98
CA GLU A 78 -1.59 24.24 9.66
C GLU A 78 -2.80 24.22 10.59
N GLU A 79 -2.52 23.89 11.84
CA GLU A 79 -3.41 23.97 12.98
C GLU A 79 -4.01 25.39 13.07
N GLY A 80 -5.23 25.55 12.56
CA GLY A 80 -6.07 26.69 12.89
C GLY A 80 -6.47 26.61 14.37
N PHE A 81 -5.69 27.25 15.25
CA PHE A 81 -6.12 27.53 16.60
C PHE A 81 -7.30 28.50 16.54
N ALA A 82 -8.49 28.05 16.95
CA ALA A 82 -9.56 28.95 17.30
C ALA A 82 -9.15 29.72 18.57
N SER A 83 -9.02 31.04 18.44
CA SER A 83 -9.05 31.99 19.56
C SER A 83 -10.40 32.66 19.61
#